data_AF-A0A2X1LZ40-F1
#
_entry.id   AF-A0A2X1LZ40-F1
#
_cell.length_a   1.000
_cell.length_b   1.000
_cell.length_c   1.000
_cell.angle_alpha   90.00
_cell.angle_beta   90.00
_cell.angle_gamma   90.00
#
_symmetry.space_group_name_H-M   'P 1'
#
loop_
_entity.id
_entity.type
_entity.pdbx_description
1 polymer ?
#
loop_
_entity_poly.entity_id
_entity_poly.type
_entity_poly.pdbx_seq_one_letter_code
_entity_poly.pdbx_strand_id
1 'polypeptide(L)' 'MQVDLLSSAQSAHTLHLFHQHSPLVHCMTNDVVQTFTANTLLALGASPAMVIETEEASQVCGYRQCLVD' A
#
# COMPACT_ATOMS: atom_id res chain seq x y z
N MET A 1 1.33 -13.67 -20.05
CA MET A 1 0.96 -12.73 -18.98
C MET A 1 -0.52 -12.42 -19.13
N GLN A 2 -1.39 -13.18 -18.46
CA GLN A 2 -2.83 -12.96 -18.54
C GLN A 2 -3.18 -11.90 -17.48
N VAL A 3 -3.60 -10.72 -17.92
CA VAL A 3 -4.11 -9.68 -17.02
C VAL A 3 -5.53 -10.10 -16.67
N ASP A 4 -5.72 -10.65 -15.47
CA ASP A 4 -7.05 -10.94 -14.94
C ASP A 4 -7.70 -9.60 -14.58
N LEU A 5 -8.46 -9.05 -15.54
CA LEU A 5 -9.17 -7.79 -15.35
C LEU A 5 -10.38 -8.06 -14.46
N LEU A 6 -10.29 -7.65 -13.20
CA LEU A 6 -11.43 -7.63 -12.27
C LEU A 6 -12.62 -6.93 -12.94
N SER A 7 -13.82 -7.50 -12.81
CA SER A 7 -15.04 -6.81 -13.21
C SER A 7 -15.20 -5.51 -12.43
N SER A 8 -15.88 -4.51 -13.00
CA SER A 8 -16.07 -3.20 -12.34
C SER A 8 -16.69 -3.32 -10.93
N ALA A 9 -17.55 -4.31 -10.72
CA ALA A 9 -18.14 -4.61 -9.42
C ALA A 9 -17.12 -5.14 -8.40
N GLN A 10 -16.22 -6.02 -8.83
CA GLN A 10 -15.14 -6.54 -7.96
C GLN A 10 -14.14 -5.45 -7.60
N SER A 11 -13.76 -4.58 -8.56
CA SER A 11 -12.87 -3.45 -8.27
C SER A 11 -13.47 -2.47 -7.27
N ALA A 12 -14.75 -2.12 -7.43
CA ALA A 12 -15.46 -1.26 -6.49
C ALA A 12 -15.55 -1.89 -5.09
N HIS A 13 -15.81 -3.20 -5.02
CA HIS A 13 -15.87 -3.93 -3.76
C HIS A 13 -14.49 -3.97 -3.05
N THR A 14 -13.42 -4.29 -3.78
CA THR A 14 -12.06 -4.31 -3.22
C THR A 14 -11.64 -2.91 -2.76
N LEU A 15 -11.91 -1.86 -3.53
CA LEU A 15 -11.62 -0.48 -3.12
C LEU A 15 -12.41 -0.08 -1.87
N HIS A 16 -13.67 -0.51 -1.76
CA HIS A 16 -14.47 -0.28 -0.56
C HIS A 16 -13.85 -0.96 0.67
N LEU A 17 -13.44 -2.22 0.55
CA LEU A 17 -12.74 -2.93 1.62
C LEU A 17 -11.41 -2.24 1.96
N PHE A 18 -10.67 -1.78 0.95
CA PHE A 18 -9.41 -1.07 1.14
C PHE A 18 -9.60 0.21 1.96
N HIS A 19 -10.59 1.04 1.61
CA HIS A 19 -10.95 2.22 2.39
C HIS A 19 -11.43 1.90 3.81
N GLN A 20 -12.18 0.80 4.00
CA GLN A 20 -12.67 0.40 5.33
C GLN A 20 -11.54 -0.04 6.27
N HIS A 21 -10.54 -0.74 5.73
CA HIS A 21 -9.44 -1.26 6.55
C HIS A 21 -8.30 -0.27 6.72
N SER A 22 -8.20 0.77 5.88
CA SER A 22 -7.11 1.74 5.85
C SER A 22 -5.74 1.09 6.10
N PRO A 23 -5.32 0.17 5.21
CA PRO A 23 -4.17 -0.67 5.48
C PRO A 23 -2.92 0.17 5.66
N LEU A 24 -2.11 -0.21 6.64
CA LEU A 24 -0.74 0.28 6.74
C LEU A 24 0.05 -0.31 5.58
N VAL A 25 0.75 0.50 4.79
CA VAL A 25 1.52 0.04 3.62
C VAL A 25 2.96 0.43 3.81
N HIS A 26 3.82 -0.55 4.08
CA HIS A 26 5.25 -0.33 4.14
C HIS A 26 5.81 -0.06 2.74
N CYS A 27 6.30 1.16 2.49
CA CYS A 27 6.81 1.57 1.19
C CYS A 27 8.34 1.58 1.18
N MET A 28 8.97 0.75 0.35
CA MET A 28 10.42 0.67 0.16
C MET A 28 10.84 1.23 -1.20
N THR A 29 10.50 2.50 -1.43
CA THR A 29 10.71 3.13 -2.74
C THR A 29 11.92 4.08 -2.74
N ASN A 30 12.27 4.59 -3.92
CA ASN A 30 13.35 5.56 -4.06
C ASN A 30 12.89 6.97 -3.62
N ASP A 31 13.85 7.80 -3.18
CA ASP A 31 13.60 9.15 -2.68
C ASP A 31 12.82 10.04 -3.67
N VAL A 32 12.98 9.80 -4.99
CA VAL A 32 12.36 10.62 -6.04
C VAL A 32 10.85 10.42 -6.09
N VAL A 33 10.37 9.19 -5.90
CA VAL A 33 8.93 8.86 -5.99
C VAL A 33 8.27 8.69 -4.64
N GLN A 34 9.04 8.74 -3.56
CA GLN A 34 8.57 8.56 -2.18
C GLN A 34 7.29 9.37 -1.88
N THR A 35 7.34 10.68 -2.14
CA THR A 35 6.20 11.58 -1.91
C THR A 35 5.00 11.28 -2.79
N PHE A 36 5.24 10.88 -4.05
CA PHE A 36 4.17 10.54 -4.98
C PHE A 36 3.44 9.26 -4.54
N THR A 37 4.21 8.24 -4.13
CA THR A 37 3.68 6.98 -3.59
C THR A 37 2.87 7.23 -2.32
N ALA A 38 3.40 8.03 -1.38
CA ALA A 38 2.70 8.36 -0.14
C ALA A 38 1.37 9.07 -0.41
N ASN A 39 1.36 10.12 -1.24
CA ASN A 39 0.15 10.87 -1.55
C ASN A 39 -0.88 10.02 -2.31
N THR A 40 -0.43 9.12 -3.18
CA THR A 40 -1.32 8.20 -3.89
C THR A 40 -1.99 7.24 -2.93
N LEU A 41 -1.24 6.64 -2.00
CA LEU A 41 -1.79 5.75 -0.98
C LEU A 41 -2.75 6.48 -0.04
N LEU A 42 -2.42 7.70 0.37
CA LEU A 42 -3.32 8.55 1.16
C LEU A 42 -4.61 8.88 0.41
N ALA A 43 -4.52 9.21 -0.88
CA ALA A 43 -5.70 9.48 -1.72
C ALA A 43 -6.58 8.23 -1.91
N LEU A 44 -5.96 7.04 -1.91
CA LEU A 44 -6.63 5.74 -1.91
C LEU A 44 -7.06 5.29 -0.50
N GLY A 45 -6.90 6.12 0.54
CA GLY A 45 -7.32 5.83 1.90
C GLY A 45 -6.50 4.76 2.63
N ALA A 46 -5.27 4.52 2.22
CA ALA A 46 -4.28 3.74 2.97
C ALA A 46 -3.33 4.63 3.79
N SER A 47 -2.58 4.01 4.69
CA SER A 47 -1.60 4.68 5.53
C SER A 47 -0.17 4.29 5.09
N PRO A 48 0.56 5.13 4.34
CA PRO A 48 1.93 4.82 3.92
C PRO A 48 2.92 4.90 5.10
N ALA A 49 3.80 3.90 5.23
CA ALA A 49 4.88 3.84 6.20
C ALA A 49 6.23 3.70 5.48
N MET A 50 7.01 4.77 5.44
CA MET A 50 8.31 4.84 4.77
C MET A 50 9.40 4.68 5.82
N VAL A 51 9.85 3.44 6.02
CA VAL A 51 10.87 3.08 7.01
C VAL A 51 12.10 2.59 6.27
N ILE A 52 13.21 3.31 6.42
CA ILE A 52 14.46 3.04 5.69
C ILE A 52 15.40 2.16 6.53
N GLU A 53 15.24 2.18 7.85
CA GLU A 53 16.04 1.37 8.76
C GLU A 53 15.56 -0.09 8.76
N THR A 54 16.45 -1.01 8.41
CA THR A 54 16.18 -2.45 8.30
C THR A 54 15.60 -3.05 9.58
N GLU A 55 16.05 -2.58 10.74
CA GLU A 55 15.59 -3.03 12.06
C GLU A 55 14.11 -2.66 12.29
N GLU A 56 13.70 -1.43 11.93
CA GLU A 56 12.32 -0.97 12.08
C GLU A 56 11.40 -1.47 10.94
N ALA A 57 11.94 -1.70 9.74
CA ALA A 57 11.20 -2.28 8.62
C ALA A 57 10.63 -3.67 8.97
N SER A 58 11.39 -4.47 9.72
CA SER A 58 10.93 -5.78 10.22
C SER A 58 9.74 -5.67 11.18
N GLN A 59 9.65 -4.59 11.95
CA GLN A 59 8.55 -4.31 12.87
C GLN A 59 7.28 -3.88 12.11
N VAL A 60 7.42 -3.07 11.05
CA VAL A 60 6.30 -2.68 10.18
C VAL A 60 5.79 -3.87 9.36
N CYS A 61 6.67 -4.75 8.88
CA CYS A 61 6.30 -6.00 8.20
C CYS A 61 5.60 -7.00 9.12
N GLY A 62 5.76 -6.89 10.45
CA GLY A 62 4.98 -7.67 11.41
C GLY A 62 3.49 -7.28 11.41
N TYR A 63 3.14 -6.09 10.92
CA TYR A 63 1.79 -5.54 10.96
C TYR A 63 0.95 -5.91 9.72
N ARG A 64 0.76 -7.22 9.47
CA ARG A 64 -0.22 -7.91 8.57
C ARG A 64 -0.60 -7.33 7.18
N GLN A 65 -0.05 -6.22 6.72
CA GLN A 65 -0.26 -5.64 5.41
C GLN A 65 1.04 -4.97 4.98
N CYS A 66 1.82 -5.68 4.17
CA CYS A 66 3.03 -5.14 3.58
C CYS A 66 3.05 -5.57 2.12
N LEU A 67 2.82 -4.61 1.23
CA LEU A 67 3.20 -4.70 -0.18
C LEU A 67 4.61 -4.13 -0.23
N VAL A 68 5.61 -4.98 -0.49
CA VAL A 68 6.99 -4.54 -0.69
C VAL A 68 7.17 -4.32 -2.18
N ASP A 69 7.24 -3.05 -2.59
CA ASP A 69 7.76 -2.62 -3.90
C ASP A 69 8.99 -1.75 -3.69
#